data_AF-A0A2D4Q0L7-F1
#
_entry.id   AF-A0A2D4Q0L7-F1
#
_cell.length_a   1.000
_cell.length_b   1.000
_cell.length_c   1.000
_cell.angle_alpha   90.00
_cell.angle_beta   90.00
_cell.angle_gamma   90.00
#
_symmetry.space_group_name_H-M   'P 1'
#
loop_
_entity.id
_entity.type
_entity.pdbx_description
1 polymer ?
#
loop_
_entity_poly.entity_id
_entity_poly.type
_entity_poly.pdbx_seq_one_letter_code
_entity_poly.pdbx_strand_id
1 'polypeptide(L)'
;LYGTLVMELIHWFTNNKKFESQDTVTLLEAILDGIVDPVDSTLRDFCGQCVHEFLKWSIKQTTPQQQEKSPVNTKSLFKRLYSLALHPNAFKRLGAALAFNNIYR
;
A
#
# COMPACT_ATOMS: atom_id res chain seq x y z
N LEU A 1 -2.67 20.26 4.63
CA LEU A 1 -3.35 19.92 5.91
C LEU A 1 -3.50 18.41 6.08
N TYR A 2 -4.10 17.68 5.13
CA TYR A 2 -4.44 16.26 5.31
C TYR A 2 -3.30 15.25 5.08
N GLY A 3 -2.18 15.63 4.47
CA GLY A 3 -1.07 14.70 4.19
C GLY A 3 -0.56 13.99 5.45
N THR A 4 -0.29 14.73 6.53
CA THR A 4 0.12 14.15 7.82
C THR A 4 -0.95 13.23 8.41
N LEU A 5 -2.22 13.62 8.34
CA LEU A 5 -3.33 12.79 8.83
C LEU A 5 -3.40 11.44 8.11
N VAL A 6 -3.21 11.42 6.80
CA VAL A 6 -3.19 10.17 6.02
C VAL A 6 -2.07 9.25 6.49
N MET A 7 -0.88 9.79 6.79
CA MET A 7 0.23 8.98 7.30
C MET A 7 -0.09 8.37 8.67
N GLU A 8 -0.66 9.16 9.60
CA GLU A 8 -1.05 8.65 10.91
C GLU A 8 -2.18 7.60 10.82
N LEU A 9 -3.13 7.76 9.89
CA LEU A 9 -4.15 6.74 9.63
C LEU A 9 -3.52 5.45 9.11
N ILE A 10 -2.54 5.53 8.20
CA ILE A 10 -1.80 4.35 7.74
C ILE A 10 -1.13 3.64 8.93
N HIS A 11 -0.48 4.38 9.82
CA HIS A 11 0.15 3.79 11.02
C HIS A 11 -0.88 3.09 11.91
N TRP A 12 -2.04 3.72 12.11
CA TRP A 12 -3.12 3.14 12.92
C TRP A 12 -3.68 1.85 12.30
N PHE A 13 -4.03 1.89 11.01
CA PHE A 13 -4.67 0.76 10.33
C PHE A 13 -3.71 -0.40 10.05
N THR A 14 -2.40 -0.16 9.98
CA THR A 14 -1.40 -1.22 9.87
C THR A 14 -1.12 -1.93 11.20
N ASN A 15 -1.45 -1.27 12.34
CA ASN A 15 -1.30 -1.83 13.68
C ASN A 15 -2.43 -2.79 14.05
N ASN A 16 -3.44 -2.90 13.19
CA ASN A 16 -4.69 -3.53 13.55
C ASN A 16 -4.46 -5.04 13.77
N LYS A 17 -4.64 -5.48 15.03
CA LYS A 17 -4.43 -6.88 15.45
C LYS A 17 -5.49 -7.84 14.92
N LYS A 18 -6.53 -7.32 14.25
CA LYS A 18 -7.55 -8.11 13.56
C LYS A 18 -7.08 -8.40 12.13
N PHE A 19 -6.81 -9.67 11.86
CA PHE A 19 -6.56 -10.20 10.51
C PHE A 19 -7.62 -9.72 9.53
N GLU A 20 -7.21 -9.17 8.38
CA GLU A 20 -8.12 -8.63 7.34
C GLU A 20 -9.19 -7.70 7.89
N SER A 21 -8.79 -6.74 8.72
CA SER A 21 -9.67 -5.62 9.04
C SER A 21 -10.15 -4.99 7.73
N GLN A 22 -11.47 -5.02 7.50
CA GLN A 22 -12.11 -4.50 6.28
C GLN A 22 -11.65 -3.06 6.02
N ASP A 23 -11.40 -2.29 7.07
CA ASP A 23 -10.93 -0.91 7.00
C ASP A 23 -9.50 -0.82 6.45
N THR A 24 -8.59 -1.70 6.88
CA THR A 24 -7.21 -1.74 6.37
C THR A 24 -7.19 -2.12 4.89
N VAL A 25 -8.05 -3.06 4.49
CA VAL A 25 -8.20 -3.47 3.09
C VAL A 25 -8.74 -2.32 2.25
N THR A 26 -9.78 -1.65 2.73
CA THR A 26 -10.41 -0.50 2.04
C THR A 26 -9.43 0.66 1.90
N LEU A 27 -8.64 0.94 2.93
CA LEU A 27 -7.57 1.95 2.87
C LEU A 27 -6.52 1.58 1.80
N LEU A 28 -6.06 0.34 1.78
CA LEU A 28 -5.09 -0.11 0.80
C LEU A 28 -5.64 -0.04 -0.64
N GLU A 29 -6.91 -0.40 -0.84
CA GLU A 29 -7.58 -0.27 -2.13
C GLU A 29 -7.65 1.20 -2.58
N ALA A 30 -8.06 2.11 -1.70
CA ALA A 30 -8.10 3.55 -2.02
C ALA A 30 -6.72 4.10 -2.43
N ILE A 31 -5.65 3.68 -1.75
CA ILE A 31 -4.28 4.07 -2.11
C ILE A 31 -3.91 3.52 -3.50
N LEU A 32 -4.24 2.26 -3.78
CA LEU A 32 -3.92 1.60 -5.06
C LEU A 32 -4.79 2.09 -6.23
N ASP A 33 -6.02 2.53 -5.97
CA ASP A 33 -6.84 3.17 -6.99
C ASP A 33 -6.30 4.56 -7.35
N GLY A 34 -5.80 5.30 -6.36
CA GLY A 34 -5.13 6.59 -6.58
C GLY A 34 -3.81 6.45 -7.33
N ILE A 35 -3.01 5.40 -7.10
CA ILE A 35 -1.73 5.23 -7.79
C ILE A 35 -1.86 4.89 -9.27
N VAL A 36 -3.03 4.41 -9.70
CA VAL A 36 -3.33 4.06 -11.10
C VAL A 36 -4.20 5.12 -11.79
N ASP A 37 -4.36 6.29 -11.17
CA ASP A 37 -5.15 7.38 -11.75
C ASP A 37 -4.62 7.77 -13.15
N PRO A 38 -5.47 7.97 -14.16
CA PRO A 38 -5.02 8.25 -15.52
C PRO A 38 -4.55 9.70 -15.75
N VAL A 39 -4.91 10.65 -14.88
CA VAL A 39 -4.76 12.09 -15.12
C VAL A 39 -3.84 12.73 -14.07
N ASP A 40 -4.13 12.57 -12.79
CA ASP A 40 -3.48 13.27 -11.69
C ASP A 40 -2.15 12.62 -11.31
N SER A 41 -1.05 13.17 -11.85
CA SER A 41 0.31 12.72 -11.49
C SER A 41 0.67 13.01 -10.04
N THR A 42 0.15 14.09 -9.47
CA THR A 42 0.48 14.49 -8.09
C THR A 42 -0.17 13.55 -7.08
N LEU A 43 -1.40 13.10 -7.36
CA LEU A 43 -2.06 12.03 -6.62
C LEU A 43 -1.28 10.73 -6.71
N ARG A 44 -0.84 10.32 -7.92
CA ARG A 44 -0.04 9.10 -8.09
C ARG A 44 1.25 9.13 -7.25
N ASP A 45 1.97 10.25 -7.27
CA ASP A 45 3.21 10.41 -6.51
C ASP A 45 2.96 10.34 -5.00
N PHE A 46 1.89 10.98 -4.51
CA PHE A 46 1.50 10.90 -3.11
C PHE A 46 1.09 9.48 -2.70
N CYS A 47 0.28 8.79 -3.51
CA CYS A 47 -0.08 7.39 -3.27
C CYS A 47 1.15 6.48 -3.23
N GLY A 48 2.18 6.75 -4.05
CA GLY A 48 3.47 6.06 -3.96
C GLY A 48 4.12 6.18 -2.57
N GLN A 49 4.10 7.37 -1.98
CA GLN A 49 4.57 7.60 -0.61
C GLN A 49 3.70 6.86 0.42
N CYS A 50 2.38 6.84 0.23
CA CYS A 50 1.47 6.08 1.08
C CYS A 50 1.74 4.57 1.02
N VAL A 51 2.06 4.01 -0.15
CA VAL A 51 2.46 2.59 -0.28
C VAL A 51 3.75 2.31 0.49
N HIS A 52 4.75 3.21 0.40
CA HIS A 52 5.98 3.10 1.20
C HIS A 52 5.69 3.08 2.69
N GLU A 53 4.91 4.04 3.18
CA GLU A 53 4.60 4.16 4.60
C GLU A 53 3.77 2.96 5.10
N PHE A 54 2.82 2.48 4.29
CA PHE A 54 2.02 1.28 4.58
C PHE A 54 2.89 0.04 4.75
N LEU A 55 3.83 -0.20 3.82
CA LEU A 55 4.73 -1.35 3.90
C LEU A 55 5.65 -1.26 5.11
N LYS A 56 6.28 -0.10 5.30
CA LYS A 56 7.20 0.17 6.42
C LYS A 56 6.55 -0.08 7.76
N TRP A 57 5.34 0.43 7.99
CA TRP A 57 4.64 0.24 9.26
C TRP A 57 4.05 -1.15 9.44
N SER A 58 3.61 -1.79 8.35
CA SER A 58 3.22 -3.20 8.39
C SER A 58 4.37 -4.10 8.88
N ILE A 59 5.61 -3.81 8.49
CA ILE A 59 6.79 -4.53 8.98
C ILE A 59 7.12 -4.12 10.42
N LYS A 60 7.16 -2.82 10.72
CA LYS A 60 7.53 -2.33 12.06
C LYS A 60 6.60 -2.78 13.18
N GLN A 61 5.32 -2.99 12.88
CA GLN A 61 4.29 -3.34 13.87
C GLN A 61 4.04 -4.84 13.99
N THR A 62 4.66 -5.66 13.15
CA THR A 62 4.59 -7.12 13.26
C THR A 62 5.83 -7.68 13.95
N THR A 63 5.65 -8.66 14.83
CA THR A 63 6.81 -9.33 15.43
C THR A 63 7.46 -10.28 14.43
N PRO A 64 8.76 -10.62 14.56
CA PRO A 64 9.42 -11.57 13.67
C PRO A 64 8.67 -12.91 13.54
N GLN A 65 8.13 -13.43 14.66
CA GLN A 65 7.36 -14.67 14.67
C GLN A 65 6.03 -14.56 13.89
N GLN A 66 5.39 -13.38 13.93
CA GLN A 66 4.20 -13.11 13.12
C GLN A 66 4.56 -12.95 11.65
N GLN A 67 5.68 -12.32 11.35
CA GLN A 67 6.16 -12.10 9.99
C GLN A 67 6.55 -13.42 9.29
N GLU A 68 7.14 -14.37 10.02
CA GLU A 68 7.43 -15.72 9.52
C GLU A 68 6.16 -16.53 9.24
N LYS A 69 5.17 -16.46 10.15
CA LYS A 69 3.94 -17.24 10.03
C LYS A 69 2.94 -16.64 9.05
N SER A 70 2.77 -15.33 9.07
CA SER A 70 1.73 -14.64 8.32
C SER A 70 1.99 -13.12 8.20
N PRO A 71 2.78 -12.68 7.20
CA PRO A 71 2.98 -11.26 6.92
C PRO A 71 1.79 -10.72 6.10
N VAL A 72 0.60 -10.64 6.72
CA VAL A 72 -0.70 -10.45 6.05
C VAL A 72 -0.72 -9.22 5.17
N ASN A 73 -0.39 -8.06 5.72
CA ASN A 73 -0.45 -6.77 5.02
C ASN A 73 0.54 -6.74 3.84
N THR A 74 1.77 -7.21 4.07
CA THR A 74 2.81 -7.29 3.03
C THR A 74 2.40 -8.25 1.91
N LYS A 75 1.89 -9.44 2.24
CA LYS A 75 1.42 -10.42 1.26
C LYS A 75 0.22 -9.89 0.46
N SER A 76 -0.72 -9.21 1.12
CA SER A 76 -1.88 -8.57 0.49
C SER A 76 -1.44 -7.49 -0.50
N LEU A 77 -0.52 -6.60 -0.08
CA LEU A 77 0.06 -5.56 -0.94
C LEU A 77 0.71 -6.17 -2.20
N PHE A 78 1.64 -7.12 -2.04
CA PHE A 78 2.35 -7.69 -3.20
C PHE A 78 1.44 -8.46 -4.16
N LYS A 79 0.43 -9.20 -3.65
CA LYS A 79 -0.57 -9.84 -4.51
C LYS A 79 -1.30 -8.83 -5.40
N ARG A 80 -1.69 -7.69 -4.82
CA ARG A 80 -2.38 -6.62 -5.56
C ARG A 80 -1.44 -5.93 -6.54
N LEU A 81 -0.19 -5.66 -6.16
CA LEU A 81 0.82 -5.11 -7.07
C LEU A 81 1.12 -6.04 -8.25
N TYR A 82 1.23 -7.35 -8.04
CA TYR A 82 1.40 -8.31 -9.14
C TYR A 82 0.19 -8.32 -10.09
N SER A 83 -1.02 -8.25 -9.54
CA SER A 83 -2.24 -8.12 -10.35
C SER A 83 -2.23 -6.85 -11.22
N LEU A 84 -1.81 -5.72 -10.65
CA LEU A 84 -1.67 -4.46 -11.39
C LEU A 84 -0.57 -4.52 -12.46
N ALA A 85 0.58 -5.12 -12.13
CA ALA A 85 1.74 -5.24 -13.04
C ALA A 85 1.45 -6.09 -14.29
N LEU A 86 0.60 -7.11 -14.15
CA LEU A 86 0.21 -8.01 -15.25
C LEU A 86 -1.03 -7.50 -16.02
N HIS A 87 -1.59 -6.35 -15.65
CA HIS A 87 -2.82 -5.85 -16.25
C HIS A 87 -2.58 -5.29 -17.68
N PRO A 88 -3.51 -5.49 -18.63
CA PRO A 88 -3.41 -4.89 -19.97
C PRO A 88 -3.47 -3.35 -20.00
N ASN A 89 -3.83 -2.70 -18.89
CA ASN A 89 -4.01 -1.25 -18.82
C ASN A 89 -2.66 -0.60 -18.48
N ALA A 90 -2.26 0.40 -19.27
CA ALA A 90 -0.97 1.06 -19.12
C ALA A 90 -0.81 1.76 -17.76
N PHE A 91 -1.83 2.43 -17.26
CA PHE A 91 -1.79 3.13 -15.96
C PHE A 91 -1.73 2.18 -14.78
N LYS A 92 -2.36 1.00 -14.88
CA LYS A 92 -2.22 -0.05 -13.84
C LYS A 92 -0.79 -0.60 -13.76
N ARG A 93 -0.17 -0.86 -14.91
CA ARG A 93 1.25 -1.30 -14.94
C ARG A 93 2.19 -0.20 -14.47
N LEU A 94 1.95 1.04 -14.89
CA LEU A 94 2.71 2.21 -14.44
C LEU A 94 2.59 2.39 -12.93
N GLY A 95 1.38 2.34 -12.37
CA GLY A 95 1.15 2.44 -10.93
C GLY A 95 1.84 1.33 -10.15
N ALA A 96 1.85 0.09 -10.65
CA ALA A 96 2.60 -1.01 -10.04
C ALA A 96 4.12 -0.76 -10.01
N ALA A 97 4.68 -0.27 -11.12
CA ALA A 97 6.09 0.10 -11.20
C ALA A 97 6.43 1.29 -10.30
N LEU A 98 5.55 2.29 -10.22
CA LEU A 98 5.70 3.46 -9.34
C LEU A 98 5.65 3.07 -7.86
N ALA A 99 4.71 2.20 -7.47
CA ALA A 99 4.65 1.62 -6.13
C ALA A 99 5.97 0.91 -5.80
N PHE A 100 6.44 0.03 -6.68
CA PHE A 100 7.71 -0.67 -6.50
C PHE A 100 8.87 0.32 -6.32
N ASN A 101 8.88 1.39 -7.12
CA ASN A 101 9.91 2.42 -7.08
C ASN A 101 9.99 3.20 -5.76
N ASN A 102 8.89 3.25 -5.00
CA ASN A 102 8.84 3.87 -3.69
C ASN A 102 9.22 2.91 -2.54
N ILE A 103 9.16 1.59 -2.74
CA ILE A 103 9.41 0.60 -1.68
C ILE A 103 10.80 -0.06 -1.72
N TYR A 104 11.53 -0.01 -2.84
CA TYR A 104 12.85 -0.66 -2.92
C TYR A 104 13.98 0.12 -2.25
N ARG A 105 13.76 1.42 -1.97
CA ARG A 105 14.74 2.32 -1.34
C ARG A 105 14.82 2.06 0.16
#